data_AF-A0A524JBT3-F1
#
_entry.id   AF-A0A524JBT3-F1
#
_cell.length_a   1.000
_cell.length_b   1.000
_cell.length_c   1.000
_cell.angle_alpha   90.00
_cell.angle_beta   90.00
_cell.angle_gamma   90.00
#
_symmetry.space_group_name_H-M   'P 1'
#
loop_
_entity.id
_entity.type
_entity.pdbx_description
1 polymer ?
#
loop_
_entity_poly.entity_id
_entity_poly.type
_entity_poly.pdbx_seq_one_letter_code
_entity_poly.pdbx_strand_id
1 'polypeptide(L)'
;VSHPAEVLIIRLSASEPALDAFLSFDCDLNHEVATSQHQISLGGRAPDHVEPNYSPVKPVVAYKNEKDSDSIRYAVSARIIYTDGTVCNEAYRLFVTGAREMVIAVAIHSNYAGYQIKRDNDKNTVLNASIATLDRIMGRSYDDLYEEHIKDYQSLYNRVSLSLSPHTTFQLPTSQRLAALSSKMDDPSLLALILNYARYLLISSSRQGTQPANLQGIWNPLVQPPWSSNYTANINVEMNYWIAESLNLPECHLPLIGLIDELAQSGAKTSKDYFGMGGWMAGHNTDLWRKSSLVSGTASYAYWPMAGLWLCQHLWQHYTFTQDELFLRNTALPLMTGAAQFLLDYMVEDAEGYMLTCPSTSPENNYFIPGINSDDAQMLKSISPRNRMAERKNITCAIDAFTTMDITMTRELFNHILEADKILGTESDFDTKINAVLSKLPPLKIGKYNQLQEWSEDFEECTPAM
;
A
#
# COMPACT_ATOMS: atom_id res chain seq x y z
N VAL A 1 11.67 -14.50 8.41
CA VAL A 1 12.54 -13.30 8.48
C VAL A 1 12.44 -12.77 9.89
N SER A 2 13.56 -12.61 10.59
CA SER A 2 13.56 -12.10 11.96
C SER A 2 13.50 -10.58 11.92
N HIS A 3 12.46 -9.98 12.51
CA HIS A 3 12.37 -8.54 12.64
C HIS A 3 13.40 -8.00 13.66
N PRO A 4 13.58 -8.58 14.86
CA PRO A 4 14.58 -8.09 15.82
C PRO A 4 16.03 -8.17 15.31
N ALA A 5 16.37 -9.25 14.60
CA ALA A 5 17.71 -9.45 14.06
C ALA A 5 17.92 -8.82 12.67
N GLU A 6 16.84 -8.34 12.03
CA GLU A 6 16.84 -7.71 10.70
C GLU A 6 17.47 -8.58 9.59
N VAL A 7 17.32 -9.90 9.70
CA VAL A 7 17.90 -10.87 8.76
C VAL A 7 16.91 -11.98 8.41
N LEU A 8 17.03 -12.50 7.19
CA LEU A 8 16.48 -13.80 6.81
C LEU A 8 17.48 -14.88 7.22
N ILE A 9 17.01 -15.88 7.96
CA ILE A 9 17.81 -17.06 8.35
C ILE A 9 17.30 -18.29 7.59
N ILE A 10 18.22 -19.04 7.01
CA ILE A 10 17.96 -20.31 6.32
C ILE A 10 18.81 -21.37 7.01
N ARG A 11 18.16 -22.41 7.54
CA ARG A 11 18.82 -23.58 8.14
C ARG A 11 18.60 -24.79 7.24
N LEU A 12 19.68 -25.43 6.83
CA LEU A 12 19.66 -26.64 6.01
C LEU A 12 20.36 -27.75 6.79
N SER A 13 19.76 -28.95 6.81
CA SER A 13 20.31 -30.11 7.49
C SER A 13 20.10 -31.38 6.68
N ALA A 14 21.03 -32.32 6.82
CA ALA A 14 20.96 -33.67 6.26
C ALA A 14 21.16 -34.70 7.38
N SER A 15 20.63 -35.91 7.21
CA SER A 15 20.82 -36.99 8.21
C SER A 15 22.25 -37.51 8.25
N GLU A 16 23.00 -37.33 7.17
CA GLU A 16 24.38 -37.75 6.97
C GLU A 16 25.20 -36.57 6.40
N PRO A 17 26.55 -36.55 6.50
CA PRO A 17 27.40 -35.46 6.01
C PRO A 17 27.51 -35.49 4.48
N ALA A 18 26.41 -35.21 3.80
CA ALA A 18 26.23 -35.29 2.35
C ALA A 18 25.56 -34.02 1.78
N LEU A 19 25.50 -32.94 2.56
CA LEU A 19 24.97 -31.66 2.12
C LEU A 19 26.05 -30.90 1.35
N ASP A 20 26.02 -31.05 0.03
CA ASP A 20 26.78 -30.25 -0.91
C ASP A 20 25.86 -29.22 -1.57
N ALA A 21 26.22 -27.93 -1.50
CA ALA A 21 25.41 -26.85 -2.04
C ALA A 21 26.28 -25.69 -2.51
N PHE A 22 25.70 -24.81 -3.33
CA PHE A 22 26.28 -23.50 -3.61
C PHE A 22 25.24 -22.40 -3.43
N LEU A 23 25.71 -21.22 -3.02
CA LEU A 23 24.95 -19.99 -2.94
C LEU A 23 25.34 -19.09 -4.10
N SER A 24 24.35 -18.50 -4.75
CA SER A 24 24.50 -17.49 -5.79
C SER A 24 23.37 -16.45 -5.68
N PHE A 25 23.62 -15.25 -6.18
CA PHE A 25 22.56 -14.27 -6.41
C PHE A 25 22.31 -14.09 -7.90
N ASP A 26 21.06 -13.76 -8.22
CA ASP A 26 20.60 -13.34 -9.53
C ASP A 26 19.52 -12.27 -9.36
N CYS A 27 19.41 -11.36 -10.33
CA CYS A 27 18.48 -10.23 -10.30
C CYS A 27 18.25 -9.66 -11.70
N ASP A 28 17.00 -9.39 -12.06
CA ASP A 28 16.64 -8.76 -13.34
C ASP A 28 17.11 -7.30 -13.44
N LEU A 29 17.48 -6.67 -12.32
CA LEU A 29 17.99 -5.30 -12.28
C LEU A 29 19.52 -5.27 -12.41
N ASN A 30 20.06 -4.11 -12.77
CA ASN A 30 21.51 -3.93 -12.88
C ASN A 30 22.21 -4.24 -11.55
N HIS A 31 23.12 -5.22 -11.59
CA HIS A 31 23.82 -5.70 -10.40
C HIS A 31 25.21 -6.26 -10.71
N GLU A 32 26.01 -6.36 -9.65
CA GLU A 32 27.32 -7.02 -9.62
C GLU A 32 27.33 -7.98 -8.43
N VAL A 33 27.96 -9.15 -8.60
CA VAL A 33 28.13 -10.14 -7.54
C VAL A 33 29.61 -10.23 -7.18
N ALA A 34 29.90 -10.33 -5.88
CA ALA A 34 31.24 -10.58 -5.38
C ALA A 34 31.18 -11.62 -4.26
N THR A 35 32.26 -12.40 -4.13
CA THR A 35 32.43 -13.36 -3.04
C THR A 35 33.64 -13.00 -2.18
N SER A 36 33.56 -13.34 -0.91
CA SER A 36 34.67 -13.34 0.03
C SER A 36 34.56 -14.57 0.94
N GLN A 37 35.49 -14.74 1.90
CA GLN A 37 35.49 -15.91 2.76
C GLN A 37 34.17 -16.00 3.56
N HIS A 38 33.41 -17.08 3.36
CA HIS A 38 32.07 -17.34 3.93
C HIS A 38 30.94 -16.38 3.54
N GLN A 39 31.15 -15.47 2.58
CA GLN A 39 30.17 -14.46 2.23
C GLN A 39 30.04 -14.28 0.72
N ILE A 40 28.82 -14.03 0.28
CA ILE A 40 28.50 -13.56 -1.06
C ILE A 40 27.67 -12.29 -0.94
N SER A 41 27.95 -11.32 -1.80
CA SER A 41 27.20 -10.07 -1.85
C SER A 41 26.80 -9.73 -3.28
N LEU A 42 25.61 -9.17 -3.42
CA LEU A 42 25.12 -8.52 -4.61
C LEU A 42 24.99 -7.03 -4.31
N GLY A 43 25.58 -6.18 -5.14
CA GLY A 43 25.38 -4.73 -5.11
C GLY A 43 24.82 -4.26 -6.44
N GLY A 44 23.84 -3.37 -6.43
CA GLY A 44 23.15 -2.97 -7.65
C GLY A 44 22.49 -1.61 -7.59
N ARG A 45 21.87 -1.26 -8.70
CA ARG A 45 21.15 0.00 -8.89
C ARG A 45 19.79 -0.25 -9.52
N ALA A 46 18.76 0.29 -8.90
CA ALA A 46 17.39 0.28 -9.43
C ALA A 46 17.29 1.18 -10.68
N PRO A 47 16.30 0.96 -11.56
CA PRO A 47 16.02 1.88 -12.65
C PRO A 47 15.64 3.28 -12.13
N ASP A 48 15.93 4.31 -12.93
CA ASP A 48 15.50 5.68 -12.64
C ASP A 48 14.00 5.88 -12.90
N HIS A 49 13.42 5.05 -13.76
CA HIS A 49 12.00 5.04 -14.07
C HIS A 49 11.54 3.67 -14.55
N VAL A 50 10.34 3.27 -14.15
CA VAL A 50 9.63 2.11 -14.67
C VAL A 50 8.21 2.53 -15.02
N GLU A 51 7.84 2.38 -16.28
CA GLU A 51 6.46 2.59 -16.74
C GLU A 51 5.51 1.57 -16.10
N PRO A 52 4.29 1.94 -15.69
CA PRO A 52 3.28 0.97 -15.24
C PRO A 52 3.02 -0.13 -16.27
N ASN A 53 2.63 -1.33 -15.82
CA ASN A 53 2.43 -2.50 -16.71
C ASN A 53 1.38 -2.29 -17.81
N TYR A 54 0.42 -1.40 -17.57
CA TYR A 54 -0.61 -1.02 -18.54
C TYR A 54 -0.22 0.18 -19.43
N SER A 55 0.91 0.82 -19.18
CA SER A 55 1.39 1.97 -19.96
C SER A 55 1.98 1.51 -21.30
N PRO A 56 1.57 2.10 -22.44
CA PRO A 56 2.14 1.78 -23.75
C PRO A 56 3.50 2.47 -24.00
N VAL A 57 3.95 3.33 -23.09
CA VAL A 57 5.15 4.18 -23.26
C VAL A 57 6.42 3.33 -23.31
N LYS A 58 7.38 3.74 -24.15
CA LYS A 58 8.70 3.12 -24.31
C LYS A 58 9.82 4.17 -24.22
N PRO A 59 11.00 3.82 -23.66
CA PRO A 59 11.34 2.52 -23.04
C PRO A 59 10.59 2.29 -21.72
N VAL A 60 10.28 1.01 -21.41
CA VAL A 60 9.55 0.65 -20.19
C VAL A 60 10.40 0.87 -18.95
N VAL A 61 11.66 0.42 -18.99
CA VAL A 61 12.62 0.55 -17.91
C VAL A 61 13.70 1.49 -18.40
N ALA A 62 13.94 2.57 -17.66
CA ALA A 62 14.94 3.57 -18.02
C ALA A 62 16.03 3.66 -16.96
N TYR A 63 17.27 3.68 -17.42
CA TYR A 63 18.46 3.94 -16.62
C TYR A 63 19.17 5.17 -17.16
N LYS A 64 19.49 6.11 -16.28
CA LYS A 64 20.38 7.24 -16.57
C LYS A 64 21.84 6.80 -16.41
N ASN A 65 22.74 7.63 -16.90
CA ASN A 65 24.16 7.49 -16.61
C ASN A 65 24.41 7.62 -15.11
N GLU A 66 25.43 6.93 -14.59
CA GLU A 66 25.69 6.85 -13.14
C GLU A 66 25.88 8.21 -12.46
N LYS A 67 26.53 9.16 -13.15
CA LYS A 67 26.77 10.52 -12.63
C LYS A 67 25.50 11.37 -12.50
N ASP A 68 24.46 11.05 -13.28
CA ASP A 68 23.21 11.81 -13.36
C ASP A 68 22.02 11.09 -12.69
N SER A 69 22.25 9.84 -12.26
CA SER A 69 21.22 8.97 -11.71
C SER A 69 21.08 9.14 -10.20
N ASP A 70 19.86 9.45 -9.76
CA ASP A 70 19.46 9.52 -8.36
C ASP A 70 18.66 8.28 -7.92
N SER A 71 18.71 7.21 -8.72
CA SER A 71 17.96 5.98 -8.44
C SER A 71 18.48 5.25 -7.20
N ILE A 72 17.67 4.35 -6.67
CA ILE A 72 18.02 3.60 -5.47
C ILE A 72 19.25 2.72 -5.74
N ARG A 73 20.24 2.79 -4.84
CA ARG A 73 21.30 1.78 -4.71
C ARG A 73 20.83 0.73 -3.72
N TYR A 74 21.04 -0.53 -4.04
CA TYR A 74 20.61 -1.65 -3.20
C TYR A 74 21.73 -2.66 -3.04
N ALA A 75 21.73 -3.37 -1.92
CA ALA A 75 22.67 -4.46 -1.67
C ALA A 75 22.00 -5.61 -0.92
N VAL A 76 22.45 -6.82 -1.23
CA VAL A 76 22.10 -8.05 -0.54
C VAL A 76 23.39 -8.76 -0.17
N SER A 77 23.54 -9.14 1.09
CA SER A 77 24.65 -9.97 1.54
C SER A 77 24.11 -11.24 2.17
N ALA A 78 24.69 -12.38 1.79
CA ALA A 78 24.46 -13.66 2.45
C ALA A 78 25.78 -14.18 3.03
N ARG A 79 25.72 -14.71 4.25
CA ARG A 79 26.86 -15.27 4.96
C ARG A 79 26.51 -16.63 5.55
N ILE A 80 27.43 -17.58 5.41
CA ILE A 80 27.37 -18.84 6.15
C ILE A 80 27.84 -18.54 7.57
N ILE A 81 26.89 -18.47 8.52
CA ILE A 81 27.19 -18.15 9.92
C ILE A 81 27.54 -19.40 10.73
N TYR A 82 27.17 -20.59 10.23
CA TYR A 82 27.56 -21.88 10.79
C TYR A 82 27.57 -22.95 9.70
N THR A 83 28.56 -23.84 9.73
CA THR A 83 28.56 -25.10 8.99
C THR A 83 29.57 -26.07 9.62
N ASP A 84 29.31 -27.37 9.55
CA ASP A 84 30.27 -28.43 9.89
C ASP A 84 30.99 -29.00 8.66
N GLY A 85 30.67 -28.49 7.45
CA GLY A 85 31.37 -28.80 6.21
C GLY A 85 32.51 -27.85 5.88
N THR A 86 33.04 -27.97 4.67
CA THR A 86 34.07 -27.07 4.13
C THR A 86 33.44 -25.99 3.27
N VAL A 87 33.87 -24.74 3.45
CA VAL A 87 33.44 -23.62 2.61
C VAL A 87 34.56 -23.20 1.68
N CYS A 88 34.26 -23.09 0.39
CA CYS A 88 35.15 -22.48 -0.59
C CYS A 88 34.38 -21.47 -1.44
N ASN A 89 35.07 -20.44 -1.93
CA ASN A 89 34.51 -19.46 -2.83
C ASN A 89 35.17 -19.60 -4.21
N GLU A 90 34.37 -19.53 -5.26
CA GLU A 90 34.86 -19.54 -6.65
C GLU A 90 34.07 -18.51 -7.45
N ALA A 91 34.78 -17.50 -7.95
CA ALA A 91 34.22 -16.38 -8.70
C ALA A 91 32.99 -15.76 -8.03
N TYR A 92 31.79 -16.06 -8.55
CA TYR A 92 30.50 -15.49 -8.13
C TYR A 92 29.65 -16.44 -7.29
N ARG A 93 30.23 -17.51 -6.75
CA ARG A 93 29.53 -18.52 -5.96
C ARG A 93 30.28 -18.90 -4.68
N LEU A 94 29.51 -19.24 -3.66
CA LEU A 94 30.01 -19.76 -2.38
C LEU A 94 29.56 -21.22 -2.25
N PHE A 95 30.51 -22.14 -2.13
CA PHE A 95 30.26 -23.58 -2.06
C PHE A 95 30.41 -24.07 -0.63
N VAL A 96 29.56 -25.03 -0.27
CA VAL A 96 29.63 -25.81 0.96
C VAL A 96 29.68 -27.27 0.57
N THR A 97 30.67 -28.01 1.08
CA THR A 97 30.81 -29.45 0.81
C THR A 97 30.96 -30.27 2.07
N GLY A 98 30.39 -31.47 2.06
CA GLY A 98 30.48 -32.45 3.13
C GLY A 98 29.84 -32.00 4.45
N ALA A 99 28.89 -31.06 4.42
CA ALA A 99 28.19 -30.62 5.62
C ALA A 99 27.11 -31.64 6.03
N ARG A 100 26.81 -31.70 7.31
CA ARG A 100 25.52 -32.20 7.84
C ARG A 100 24.57 -31.03 8.07
N GLU A 101 25.08 -29.87 8.44
CA GLU A 101 24.29 -28.68 8.75
C GLU A 101 24.96 -27.42 8.23
N MET A 102 24.16 -26.49 7.70
CA MET A 102 24.60 -25.12 7.47
C MET A 102 23.49 -24.12 7.79
N VAL A 103 23.89 -22.97 8.30
CA VAL A 103 23.01 -21.84 8.60
C VAL A 103 23.50 -20.63 7.83
N ILE A 104 22.59 -20.06 7.04
CA ILE A 104 22.82 -18.92 6.17
C ILE A 104 22.01 -17.75 6.72
N ALA A 105 22.65 -16.60 6.89
CA ALA A 105 21.97 -15.34 7.17
C ALA A 105 22.04 -14.42 5.95
N VAL A 106 20.93 -13.74 5.65
CA VAL A 106 20.80 -12.81 4.53
C VAL A 106 20.31 -11.47 5.04
N ALA A 107 21.01 -10.39 4.68
CA ALA A 107 20.66 -9.01 4.98
C ALA A 107 20.48 -8.23 3.67
N ILE A 108 19.47 -7.37 3.63
CA ILE A 108 19.10 -6.57 2.45
C ILE A 108 19.04 -5.11 2.89
N HIS A 109 19.66 -4.22 2.13
CA HIS A 109 19.63 -2.77 2.36
C HIS A 109 19.44 -2.00 1.07
N SER A 110 18.93 -0.77 1.21
CA SER A 110 18.89 0.23 0.14
C SER A 110 19.37 1.57 0.68
N ASN A 111 19.70 2.51 -0.19
CA ASN A 111 19.99 3.89 0.20
C ASN A 111 18.73 4.77 0.36
N TYR A 112 17.52 4.19 0.37
CA TYR A 112 16.31 4.96 0.64
C TYR A 112 16.33 5.44 2.11
N ALA A 113 16.29 6.76 2.30
CA ALA A 113 16.31 7.40 3.61
C ALA A 113 15.02 8.19 3.93
N GLY A 114 14.04 8.18 3.01
CA GLY A 114 12.85 9.01 3.06
C GLY A 114 12.65 9.78 1.76
N TYR A 115 11.39 10.13 1.44
CA TYR A 115 11.03 10.63 0.11
C TYR A 115 11.62 12.02 -0.22
N GLN A 116 11.91 12.84 0.79
CA GLN A 116 12.54 14.17 0.65
C GLN A 116 14.03 14.18 1.02
N ILE A 117 14.60 13.06 1.45
CA ILE A 117 16.00 13.00 1.87
C ILE A 117 16.86 12.70 0.66
N LYS A 118 17.86 13.57 0.41
CA LYS A 118 18.87 13.34 -0.61
C LYS A 118 19.62 12.06 -0.30
N ARG A 119 19.67 11.15 -1.27
CA ARG A 119 20.30 9.84 -1.12
C ARG A 119 21.82 9.93 -1.29
N ASP A 120 22.54 9.09 -0.54
CA ASP A 120 23.95 8.79 -0.83
C ASP A 120 24.00 7.80 -1.99
N ASN A 121 24.67 8.18 -3.08
CA ASN A 121 24.76 7.38 -4.29
C ASN A 121 26.00 6.48 -4.33
N ASP A 122 26.80 6.43 -3.26
CA ASP A 122 27.87 5.45 -3.11
C ASP A 122 27.30 4.04 -2.85
N LYS A 123 27.50 3.14 -3.83
CA LYS A 123 27.09 1.74 -3.72
C LYS A 123 27.77 1.00 -2.56
N ASN A 124 28.97 1.42 -2.16
CA ASN A 124 29.70 0.78 -1.08
C ASN A 124 29.08 1.09 0.28
N THR A 125 28.45 2.26 0.47
CA THR A 125 27.73 2.60 1.71
C THR A 125 26.63 1.57 2.00
N VAL A 126 25.80 1.27 0.99
CA VAL A 126 24.69 0.30 1.13
C VAL A 126 25.21 -1.13 1.31
N LEU A 127 26.25 -1.50 0.55
CA LEU A 127 26.90 -2.81 0.70
C LEU A 127 27.45 -3.00 2.11
N ASN A 128 28.19 -2.02 2.64
CA ASN A 128 28.74 -2.07 3.99
C ASN A 128 27.65 -2.12 5.06
N ALA A 129 26.51 -1.43 4.86
CA ALA A 129 25.37 -1.52 5.78
C ALA A 129 24.76 -2.94 5.84
N SER A 130 24.62 -3.62 4.69
CA SER A 130 24.16 -5.01 4.64
C SER A 130 25.13 -5.97 5.34
N ILE A 131 26.44 -5.78 5.15
CA ILE A 131 27.49 -6.58 5.82
C ILE A 131 27.50 -6.32 7.32
N ALA A 132 27.41 -5.06 7.75
CA ALA A 132 27.38 -4.69 9.16
C ALA A 132 26.15 -5.28 9.89
N THR A 133 25.03 -5.45 9.20
CA THR A 133 23.86 -6.18 9.74
C THR A 133 24.18 -7.64 10.03
N LEU A 134 24.92 -8.31 9.14
CA LEU A 134 25.40 -9.67 9.37
C LEU A 134 26.46 -9.74 10.48
N ASP A 135 27.31 -8.72 10.59
CA ASP A 135 28.34 -8.65 11.64
C ASP A 135 27.73 -8.61 13.05
N ARG A 136 26.58 -7.93 13.24
CA ARG A 136 25.87 -7.85 14.53
C ARG A 136 25.40 -9.19 15.08
N ILE A 137 25.16 -10.17 14.21
CA ILE A 137 24.68 -11.49 14.62
C ILE A 137 25.79 -12.55 14.65
N MET A 138 27.02 -12.18 14.31
CA MET A 138 28.15 -13.13 14.33
C MET A 138 28.36 -13.70 15.73
N GLY A 139 28.51 -15.02 15.79
CA GLY A 139 28.68 -15.77 17.04
C GLY A 139 27.37 -16.10 17.77
N ARG A 140 26.21 -15.62 17.31
CA ARG A 140 24.91 -16.08 17.81
C ARG A 140 24.54 -17.42 17.19
N SER A 141 23.94 -18.31 17.97
CA SER A 141 23.47 -19.60 17.45
C SER A 141 22.17 -19.45 16.66
N TYR A 142 21.84 -20.45 15.84
CA TYR A 142 20.53 -20.51 15.18
C TYR A 142 19.39 -20.51 16.21
N ASP A 143 19.54 -21.28 17.28
CA ASP A 143 18.50 -21.42 18.31
C ASP A 143 18.24 -20.07 19.01
N ASP A 144 19.29 -19.29 19.32
CA ASP A 144 19.13 -17.94 19.88
C ASP A 144 18.34 -16.99 18.95
N LEU A 145 18.66 -17.03 17.65
CA LEU A 145 18.00 -16.19 16.64
C LEU A 145 16.55 -16.64 16.39
N TYR A 146 16.30 -17.95 16.45
CA TYR A 146 14.99 -18.54 16.29
C TYR A 146 14.09 -18.22 17.49
N GLU A 147 14.58 -18.39 18.72
CA GLU A 147 13.83 -18.06 19.93
C GLU A 147 13.46 -16.57 19.98
N GLU A 148 14.40 -15.68 19.65
CA GLU A 148 14.13 -14.24 19.54
C GLU A 148 13.05 -13.94 18.49
N HIS A 149 13.15 -14.55 17.30
CA HIS A 149 12.15 -14.40 16.23
C HIS A 149 10.77 -14.89 16.66
N ILE A 150 10.69 -16.08 17.26
CA ILE A 150 9.42 -16.67 17.69
C ILE A 150 8.80 -15.83 18.79
N LYS A 151 9.59 -15.34 19.75
CA LYS A 151 9.11 -14.47 20.83
C LYS A 151 8.52 -13.16 20.26
N ASP A 152 9.21 -12.50 19.34
CA ASP A 152 8.73 -11.30 18.66
C ASP A 152 7.44 -11.57 17.89
N TYR A 153 7.45 -12.56 17.00
CA TYR A 153 6.31 -12.87 16.15
C TYR A 153 5.07 -13.29 16.96
N GLN A 154 5.25 -14.17 17.95
CA GLN A 154 4.14 -14.65 18.79
C GLN A 154 3.58 -13.57 19.72
N SER A 155 4.36 -12.55 20.07
CA SER A 155 3.85 -11.40 20.84
C SER A 155 2.75 -10.63 20.12
N LEU A 156 2.74 -10.68 18.78
CA LEU A 156 1.69 -10.13 17.91
C LEU A 156 0.67 -11.21 17.53
N TYR A 157 1.15 -12.35 17.04
CA TYR A 157 0.29 -13.37 16.45
C TYR A 157 -0.63 -14.05 17.47
N ASN A 158 -0.18 -14.30 18.70
CA ASN A 158 -1.00 -15.03 19.69
C ASN A 158 -2.09 -14.17 20.37
N ARG A 159 -2.20 -12.87 20.03
CA ARG A 159 -3.20 -11.96 20.62
C ARG A 159 -4.65 -12.29 20.24
N VAL A 160 -4.87 -12.96 19.12
CA VAL A 160 -6.20 -13.36 18.63
C VAL A 160 -6.15 -14.85 18.28
N SER A 161 -7.18 -15.58 18.69
CA SER A 161 -7.38 -16.98 18.34
C SER A 161 -8.82 -17.18 17.89
N LEU A 162 -9.00 -17.85 16.75
CA LEU A 162 -10.29 -18.28 16.24
C LEU A 162 -10.22 -19.78 15.98
N SER A 163 -11.11 -20.53 16.62
CA SER A 163 -11.29 -21.96 16.37
C SER A 163 -12.72 -22.19 15.89
N LEU A 164 -12.85 -22.68 14.66
CA LEU A 164 -14.10 -23.12 14.08
C LEU A 164 -13.97 -24.63 13.87
N SER A 165 -14.98 -25.38 14.33
CA SER A 165 -15.05 -26.84 14.53
C SER A 165 -13.99 -27.72 13.82
N PRO A 166 -13.45 -28.76 14.50
CA PRO A 166 -12.48 -29.65 13.88
C PRO A 166 -13.16 -30.55 12.83
N HIS A 167 -12.91 -30.27 11.54
CA HIS A 167 -13.30 -31.17 10.45
C HIS A 167 -12.09 -31.99 9.96
N THR A 168 -12.36 -33.16 9.39
CA THR A 168 -11.39 -34.16 8.93
C THR A 168 -10.41 -33.69 7.85
N THR A 169 -10.60 -32.50 7.27
CA THR A 169 -9.77 -31.95 6.18
C THR A 169 -8.46 -31.31 6.66
N PHE A 170 -8.26 -31.10 7.97
CA PHE A 170 -7.06 -30.42 8.49
C PHE A 170 -5.73 -31.11 8.15
N GLN A 171 -5.76 -32.40 7.84
CA GLN A 171 -4.58 -33.17 7.40
C GLN A 171 -4.27 -33.02 5.91
N LEU A 172 -5.19 -32.46 5.12
CA LEU A 172 -4.99 -32.24 3.70
C LEU A 172 -4.12 -30.99 3.46
N PRO A 173 -3.28 -30.99 2.41
CA PRO A 173 -2.63 -29.77 1.94
C PRO A 173 -3.65 -28.66 1.67
N THR A 174 -3.31 -27.41 1.99
CA THR A 174 -4.21 -26.25 1.84
C THR A 174 -4.77 -26.11 0.42
N SER A 175 -4.01 -26.46 -0.61
CA SER A 175 -4.47 -26.47 -2.00
C SER A 175 -5.64 -27.44 -2.24
N GLN A 176 -5.60 -28.62 -1.61
CA GLN A 176 -6.68 -29.59 -1.70
C GLN A 176 -7.90 -29.15 -0.88
N ARG A 177 -7.70 -28.49 0.26
CA ARG A 177 -8.79 -27.90 1.06
C ARG A 177 -9.56 -26.84 0.29
N LEU A 178 -8.86 -25.95 -0.43
CA LEU A 178 -9.47 -24.95 -1.30
C LEU A 178 -10.26 -25.58 -2.45
N ALA A 179 -9.73 -26.63 -3.08
CA ALA A 179 -10.44 -27.37 -4.13
C ALA A 179 -11.68 -28.12 -3.61
N ALA A 180 -11.64 -28.61 -2.37
CA ALA A 180 -12.80 -29.21 -1.73
C ALA A 180 -13.90 -28.18 -1.43
N LEU A 181 -13.53 -26.98 -0.96
CA LEU A 181 -14.46 -25.88 -0.70
C LEU A 181 -15.20 -25.44 -1.98
N SER A 182 -14.49 -25.31 -3.11
CA SER A 182 -15.13 -24.99 -4.40
C SER A 182 -16.09 -26.08 -4.89
N SER A 183 -15.91 -27.31 -4.40
CA SER A 183 -16.80 -28.45 -4.63
C SER A 183 -17.94 -28.54 -3.60
N LYS A 184 -18.21 -27.46 -2.85
CA LYS A 184 -19.27 -27.35 -1.83
C LYS A 184 -19.06 -28.23 -0.59
N MET A 185 -17.84 -28.68 -0.31
CA MET A 185 -17.52 -29.28 0.98
C MET A 185 -17.31 -28.17 2.01
N ASP A 186 -17.96 -28.29 3.17
CA ASP A 186 -17.81 -27.32 4.25
C ASP A 186 -16.47 -27.53 4.99
N ASP A 187 -15.69 -26.46 5.15
CA ASP A 187 -14.44 -26.44 5.93
C ASP A 187 -14.32 -25.12 6.73
N PRO A 188 -15.07 -24.97 7.84
CA PRO A 188 -15.01 -23.79 8.71
C PRO A 188 -13.60 -23.51 9.24
N SER A 189 -12.78 -24.55 9.44
CA SER A 189 -11.40 -24.39 9.89
C SER A 189 -10.50 -23.73 8.83
N LEU A 190 -10.87 -23.76 7.56
CA LEU A 190 -10.20 -23.02 6.49
C LEU A 190 -10.50 -21.53 6.57
N LEU A 191 -11.72 -21.14 6.98
CA LEU A 191 -12.06 -19.73 7.24
C LEU A 191 -11.25 -19.17 8.42
N ALA A 192 -11.07 -19.96 9.49
CA ALA A 192 -10.18 -19.60 10.59
C ALA A 192 -8.72 -19.47 10.11
N LEU A 193 -8.26 -20.36 9.21
CA LEU A 193 -6.94 -20.26 8.60
C LEU A 193 -6.78 -18.98 7.76
N ILE A 194 -7.81 -18.56 7.00
CA ILE A 194 -7.78 -17.33 6.19
C ILE A 194 -7.64 -16.09 7.10
N LEU A 195 -8.41 -16.00 8.19
CA LEU A 195 -8.29 -14.88 9.15
C LEU A 195 -6.88 -14.83 9.76
N ASN A 196 -6.37 -15.98 10.18
CA ASN A 196 -5.02 -16.09 10.72
C ASN A 196 -3.94 -15.77 9.68
N TYR A 197 -4.17 -16.11 8.41
CA TYR A 197 -3.27 -15.77 7.31
C TYR A 197 -3.26 -14.26 7.04
N ALA A 198 -4.42 -13.59 7.10
CA ALA A 198 -4.49 -12.13 6.96
C ALA A 198 -3.66 -11.41 8.04
N ARG A 199 -3.78 -11.85 9.31
CA ARG A 199 -2.94 -11.33 10.41
C ARG A 199 -1.45 -11.62 10.20
N TYR A 200 -1.12 -12.84 9.79
CA TYR A 200 0.27 -13.21 9.45
C TYR A 200 0.86 -12.30 8.37
N LEU A 201 0.09 -12.03 7.30
CA LEU A 201 0.54 -11.18 6.20
C LEU A 201 0.79 -9.76 6.69
N LEU A 202 -0.14 -9.15 7.44
CA LEU A 202 0.04 -7.79 7.95
C LEU A 202 1.24 -7.68 8.90
N ILE A 203 1.42 -8.62 9.83
CA ILE A 203 2.61 -8.70 10.69
C ILE A 203 3.89 -8.79 9.85
N SER A 204 3.84 -9.52 8.73
CA SER A 204 5.02 -9.78 7.90
C SER A 204 5.32 -8.67 6.91
N SER A 205 4.37 -7.77 6.61
CA SER A 205 4.53 -6.72 5.60
C SER A 205 4.46 -5.29 6.14
N SER A 206 4.01 -5.07 7.39
CA SER A 206 3.83 -3.73 7.94
C SER A 206 4.22 -3.66 9.42
N ARG A 207 5.51 -3.78 9.71
CA ARG A 207 6.02 -3.59 11.07
C ARG A 207 6.32 -2.11 11.32
N GLN A 208 6.24 -1.67 12.56
CA GLN A 208 6.67 -0.31 12.91
C GLN A 208 8.09 -0.03 12.39
N GLY A 209 8.28 1.12 11.74
CA GLY A 209 9.54 1.50 11.11
C GLY A 209 9.73 1.00 9.67
N THR A 210 8.81 0.19 9.12
CA THR A 210 8.82 -0.19 7.70
C THR A 210 7.95 0.73 6.86
N GLN A 211 7.96 0.53 5.54
CA GLN A 211 6.92 1.06 4.66
C GLN A 211 5.59 0.31 4.90
N PRO A 212 4.43 0.90 4.55
CA PRO A 212 3.17 0.20 4.58
C PRO A 212 3.08 -0.93 3.55
N ALA A 213 2.13 -1.84 3.76
CA ALA A 213 1.80 -2.91 2.82
C ALA A 213 1.22 -2.31 1.53
N ASN A 214 1.87 -2.56 0.41
CA ASN A 214 1.39 -2.15 -0.91
C ASN A 214 0.39 -3.18 -1.49
N LEU A 215 0.00 -3.06 -2.77
CA LEU A 215 -0.92 -4.01 -3.43
C LEU A 215 -0.52 -5.49 -3.32
N GLN A 216 0.75 -5.79 -3.08
CA GLN A 216 1.28 -7.15 -2.92
C GLN A 216 1.94 -7.35 -1.54
N GLY A 217 1.64 -6.49 -0.56
CA GLY A 217 2.31 -6.45 0.73
C GLY A 217 3.77 -6.00 0.57
N ILE A 218 4.68 -6.98 0.47
CA ILE A 218 6.10 -6.80 0.13
C ILE A 218 6.62 -7.85 -0.87
N TRP A 219 5.73 -8.69 -1.43
CA TRP A 219 6.11 -9.87 -2.20
C TRP A 219 5.84 -9.69 -3.70
N ASN A 220 6.87 -9.25 -4.44
CA ASN A 220 6.78 -9.04 -5.88
C ASN A 220 8.05 -9.55 -6.60
N PRO A 221 7.93 -10.47 -7.58
CA PRO A 221 9.06 -10.93 -8.38
C PRO A 221 9.23 -10.16 -9.70
N LEU A 222 8.35 -9.23 -10.04
CA LEU A 222 8.30 -8.59 -11.36
C LEU A 222 8.94 -7.20 -11.34
N VAL A 223 9.76 -6.87 -12.35
CA VAL A 223 10.25 -5.49 -12.55
C VAL A 223 9.10 -4.52 -12.86
N GLN A 224 8.08 -5.00 -13.58
CA GLN A 224 6.89 -4.25 -13.96
C GLN A 224 5.63 -4.94 -13.40
N PRO A 225 5.35 -4.83 -12.09
CA PRO A 225 4.23 -5.52 -11.48
C PRO A 225 2.88 -4.93 -11.93
N PRO A 226 1.78 -5.71 -11.83
CA PRO A 226 0.43 -5.21 -12.02
C PRO A 226 0.16 -3.97 -11.18
N TRP A 227 -0.30 -2.90 -11.84
CA TRP A 227 -0.55 -1.59 -11.23
C TRP A 227 0.62 -1.06 -10.41
N SER A 228 1.84 -1.34 -10.87
CA SER A 228 3.09 -0.89 -10.23
C SER A 228 3.30 -1.39 -8.79
N SER A 229 2.49 -2.34 -8.31
CA SER A 229 2.50 -2.79 -6.90
C SER A 229 2.57 -1.62 -5.92
N ASN A 230 1.89 -0.51 -6.24
CA ASN A 230 2.00 0.75 -5.53
C ASN A 230 0.95 0.84 -4.40
N TYR A 231 0.64 2.04 -3.94
CA TYR A 231 -0.45 2.28 -3.00
C TYR A 231 -1.64 2.90 -3.75
N THR A 232 -2.64 2.07 -4.04
CA THR A 232 -3.91 2.51 -4.63
C THR A 232 -4.88 2.84 -3.49
N ALA A 233 -5.22 4.12 -3.37
CA ALA A 233 -5.91 4.75 -2.24
C ALA A 233 -7.35 5.16 -2.56
N ASN A 234 -8.01 4.44 -3.46
CA ASN A 234 -9.45 4.51 -3.67
C ASN A 234 -10.16 3.20 -3.26
N ILE A 235 -9.50 2.35 -2.46
CA ILE A 235 -10.04 1.17 -1.77
C ILE A 235 -8.90 0.26 -1.24
N ASN A 236 -7.82 0.05 -2.01
CA ASN A 236 -6.92 -1.08 -1.80
C ASN A 236 -6.01 -0.91 -0.59
N VAL A 237 -5.33 0.23 -0.48
CA VAL A 237 -4.44 0.48 0.67
C VAL A 237 -5.25 0.64 1.94
N GLU A 238 -6.47 1.19 1.87
CA GLU A 238 -7.39 1.22 3.01
C GLU A 238 -7.75 -0.21 3.45
N MET A 239 -8.13 -1.06 2.49
CA MET A 239 -8.51 -2.46 2.73
C MET A 239 -7.37 -3.26 3.38
N ASN A 240 -6.12 -3.02 3.00
CA ASN A 240 -4.96 -3.67 3.62
C ASN A 240 -4.94 -3.50 5.15
N TYR A 241 -5.51 -2.40 5.67
CA TYR A 241 -5.40 -2.00 7.07
C TYR A 241 -6.70 -2.11 7.87
N TRP A 242 -7.83 -2.48 7.25
CA TRP A 242 -9.10 -2.66 7.98
C TRP A 242 -9.00 -3.65 9.14
N ILE A 243 -8.08 -4.61 9.06
CA ILE A 243 -7.88 -5.61 10.10
C ILE A 243 -6.91 -5.16 11.21
N ALA A 244 -6.17 -4.06 11.03
CA ALA A 244 -5.05 -3.70 11.90
C ALA A 244 -5.53 -3.50 13.34
N GLU A 245 -6.57 -2.70 13.53
CA GLU A 245 -7.13 -2.44 14.85
C GLU A 245 -8.00 -3.60 15.34
N SER A 246 -8.96 -4.03 14.50
CA SER A 246 -9.97 -5.04 14.89
C SER A 246 -9.38 -6.41 15.20
N LEU A 247 -8.23 -6.76 14.60
CA LEU A 247 -7.51 -8.02 14.86
C LEU A 247 -6.25 -7.82 15.72
N ASN A 248 -6.23 -6.75 16.52
CA ASN A 248 -5.29 -6.50 17.62
C ASN A 248 -3.82 -6.39 17.18
N LEU A 249 -3.58 -5.60 16.13
CA LEU A 249 -2.28 -5.25 15.56
C LEU A 249 -2.11 -3.72 15.35
N PRO A 250 -2.42 -2.88 16.36
CA PRO A 250 -2.34 -1.41 16.22
C PRO A 250 -0.94 -0.92 15.79
N GLU A 251 0.12 -1.59 16.24
CA GLU A 251 1.50 -1.25 15.90
C GLU A 251 1.81 -1.50 14.42
N CYS A 252 1.07 -2.41 13.78
CA CYS A 252 1.17 -2.65 12.35
C CYS A 252 0.41 -1.62 11.52
N HIS A 253 -0.41 -0.75 12.13
CA HIS A 253 -1.10 0.35 11.45
C HIS A 253 -0.19 1.57 11.26
N LEU A 254 0.81 1.74 12.12
CA LEU A 254 1.71 2.89 12.16
C LEU A 254 2.42 3.19 10.81
N PRO A 255 2.84 2.20 9.99
CA PRO A 255 3.40 2.49 8.67
C PRO A 255 2.43 3.21 7.71
N LEU A 256 1.12 2.90 7.77
CA LEU A 256 0.12 3.64 6.98
C LEU A 256 -0.03 5.06 7.52
N ILE A 257 -0.06 5.24 8.84
CA ILE A 257 -0.13 6.57 9.46
C ILE A 257 1.08 7.43 9.03
N GLY A 258 2.28 6.84 8.97
CA GLY A 258 3.47 7.51 8.45
C GLY A 258 3.34 7.89 6.97
N LEU A 259 2.74 7.01 6.14
CA LEU A 259 2.42 7.34 4.75
C LEU A 259 1.46 8.52 4.65
N ILE A 260 0.42 8.57 5.50
CA ILE A 260 -0.57 9.66 5.51
C ILE A 260 0.10 10.99 5.88
N ASP A 261 0.94 11.01 6.92
CA ASP A 261 1.67 12.21 7.32
C ASP A 261 2.57 12.74 6.19
N GLU A 262 3.36 11.86 5.58
CA GLU A 262 4.23 12.24 4.46
C GLU A 262 3.44 12.66 3.21
N LEU A 263 2.28 12.04 2.96
CA LEU A 263 1.35 12.46 1.90
C LEU A 263 0.70 13.81 2.18
N ALA A 264 0.42 14.14 3.43
CA ALA A 264 -0.11 15.46 3.76
C ALA A 264 0.88 16.56 3.41
N GLN A 265 2.17 16.31 3.61
CA GLN A 265 3.24 17.24 3.25
C GLN A 265 3.38 17.41 1.73
N SER A 266 3.45 16.32 0.95
CA SER A 266 3.52 16.41 -0.53
C SER A 266 2.20 16.89 -1.15
N GLY A 267 1.08 16.50 -0.54
CA GLY A 267 -0.28 16.84 -0.91
C GLY A 267 -0.61 18.31 -0.69
N ALA A 268 -0.05 18.95 0.33
CA ALA A 268 -0.18 20.39 0.54
C ALA A 268 0.46 21.18 -0.61
N LYS A 269 1.62 20.72 -1.09
CA LYS A 269 2.25 21.31 -2.29
C LYS A 269 1.39 21.10 -3.53
N THR A 270 0.81 19.91 -3.69
CA THR A 270 -0.06 19.59 -4.84
C THR A 270 -1.34 20.44 -4.82
N SER A 271 -2.01 20.54 -3.67
CA SER A 271 -3.20 21.38 -3.47
C SER A 271 -2.93 22.82 -3.91
N LYS A 272 -1.84 23.41 -3.43
CA LYS A 272 -1.45 24.77 -3.79
C LYS A 272 -1.08 24.93 -5.27
N ASP A 273 -0.23 24.06 -5.81
CA ASP A 273 0.34 24.25 -7.14
C ASP A 273 -0.65 23.93 -8.27
N TYR A 274 -1.54 22.94 -8.07
CA TYR A 274 -2.46 22.46 -9.10
C TYR A 274 -3.88 23.02 -8.95
N PHE A 275 -4.32 23.27 -7.71
CA PHE A 275 -5.69 23.73 -7.42
C PHE A 275 -5.74 25.17 -6.90
N GLY A 276 -4.62 25.73 -6.43
CA GLY A 276 -4.60 27.05 -5.79
C GLY A 276 -5.29 27.06 -4.42
N MET A 277 -5.44 25.89 -3.79
CA MET A 277 -6.21 25.69 -2.56
C MET A 277 -5.29 25.48 -1.35
N GLY A 278 -5.85 25.64 -0.15
CA GLY A 278 -5.22 25.30 1.12
C GLY A 278 -5.31 23.81 1.44
N GLY A 279 -4.91 23.45 2.67
CA GLY A 279 -4.94 22.07 3.13
C GLY A 279 -4.02 21.14 2.35
N TRP A 280 -4.36 19.86 2.32
CA TRP A 280 -3.66 18.85 1.51
C TRP A 280 -4.64 17.88 0.83
N MET A 281 -4.20 17.35 -0.30
CA MET A 281 -4.95 16.37 -1.10
C MET A 281 -4.03 15.25 -1.59
N ALA A 282 -4.60 14.08 -1.88
CA ALA A 282 -3.92 13.01 -2.58
C ALA A 282 -4.85 12.43 -3.68
N GLY A 283 -4.28 12.13 -4.85
CA GLY A 283 -4.98 11.37 -5.89
C GLY A 283 -5.12 9.89 -5.51
N HIS A 284 -5.86 9.11 -6.31
CA HIS A 284 -6.12 7.69 -6.01
C HIS A 284 -4.87 6.78 -5.97
N ASN A 285 -3.70 7.25 -6.39
CA ASN A 285 -2.50 6.42 -6.52
C ASN A 285 -1.27 7.18 -6.00
N THR A 286 -0.49 6.53 -5.14
CA THR A 286 0.81 7.02 -4.68
C THR A 286 1.85 5.90 -4.67
N ASP A 287 3.09 6.22 -4.29
CA ASP A 287 4.24 5.32 -4.33
C ASP A 287 5.24 5.64 -3.19
N LEU A 288 6.42 5.02 -3.25
CA LEU A 288 7.52 5.24 -2.31
C LEU A 288 7.96 6.71 -2.20
N TRP A 289 7.69 7.51 -3.24
CA TRP A 289 8.08 8.91 -3.35
C TRP A 289 6.97 9.89 -2.94
N ARG A 290 5.86 9.37 -2.41
CA ARG A 290 4.72 10.17 -1.90
C ARG A 290 4.13 11.07 -2.96
N LYS A 291 4.07 10.59 -4.21
CA LYS A 291 3.35 11.29 -5.27
C LYS A 291 1.88 11.48 -4.85
N SER A 292 1.46 12.74 -4.74
CA SER A 292 0.09 13.11 -4.35
C SER A 292 -0.74 13.63 -5.53
N SER A 293 -0.11 13.90 -6.67
CA SER A 293 -0.81 14.40 -7.86
C SER A 293 -1.67 13.34 -8.54
N LEU A 294 -2.70 13.80 -9.26
CA LEU A 294 -3.51 12.96 -10.12
C LEU A 294 -2.64 12.22 -11.17
N VAL A 295 -3.01 10.99 -11.49
CA VAL A 295 -2.31 10.19 -12.50
C VAL A 295 -2.90 10.42 -13.88
N SER A 296 -2.25 9.91 -14.93
CA SER A 296 -2.81 9.91 -16.29
C SER A 296 -3.82 8.77 -16.48
N GLY A 297 -4.80 8.98 -17.35
CA GLY A 297 -5.79 7.95 -17.68
C GLY A 297 -7.18 8.52 -17.97
N THR A 298 -8.21 7.68 -17.86
CA THR A 298 -9.60 8.12 -17.97
C THR A 298 -10.05 8.79 -16.68
N ALA A 299 -10.94 9.79 -16.79
CA ALA A 299 -11.42 10.55 -15.63
C ALA A 299 -12.02 9.66 -14.53
N SER A 300 -12.63 8.52 -14.89
CA SER A 300 -13.25 7.55 -13.96
C SER A 300 -12.35 7.05 -12.84
N TYR A 301 -11.02 7.08 -13.03
CA TYR A 301 -10.06 6.77 -11.98
C TYR A 301 -9.01 7.88 -11.80
N ALA A 302 -8.58 8.49 -12.90
CA ALA A 302 -7.45 9.43 -12.89
C ALA A 302 -7.78 10.71 -12.13
N TYR A 303 -9.01 11.22 -12.26
CA TYR A 303 -9.46 12.43 -11.58
C TYR A 303 -10.27 12.04 -10.34
N TRP A 304 -9.57 11.78 -9.25
CA TRP A 304 -10.20 11.57 -7.94
C TRP A 304 -9.25 12.10 -6.85
N PRO A 305 -9.44 13.35 -6.39
CA PRO A 305 -8.55 14.02 -5.43
C PRO A 305 -8.92 13.76 -3.97
N MET A 306 -9.74 12.72 -3.69
CA MET A 306 -10.34 12.49 -2.37
C MET A 306 -9.63 11.44 -1.53
N ALA A 307 -8.48 10.91 -1.95
CA ALA A 307 -7.76 9.87 -1.21
C ALA A 307 -7.42 10.31 0.22
N GLY A 308 -7.06 11.58 0.39
CA GLY A 308 -6.76 12.13 1.72
C GLY A 308 -7.93 12.04 2.71
N LEU A 309 -9.18 12.19 2.24
CA LEU A 309 -10.37 12.08 3.08
C LEU A 309 -10.55 10.65 3.60
N TRP A 310 -10.44 9.65 2.72
CA TRP A 310 -10.60 8.25 3.12
C TRP A 310 -9.45 7.79 4.03
N LEU A 311 -8.21 8.15 3.67
CA LEU A 311 -7.05 7.85 4.51
C LEU A 311 -7.17 8.45 5.92
N CYS A 312 -7.77 9.64 6.08
CA CYS A 312 -8.03 10.22 7.39
C CYS A 312 -8.93 9.36 8.28
N GLN A 313 -9.77 8.47 7.73
CA GLN A 313 -10.53 7.52 8.53
C GLN A 313 -9.64 6.57 9.33
N HIS A 314 -8.47 6.23 8.81
CA HIS A 314 -7.51 5.39 9.52
C HIS A 314 -6.90 6.10 10.74
N LEU A 315 -6.73 7.42 10.67
CA LEU A 315 -6.27 8.22 11.81
C LEU A 315 -7.32 8.21 12.93
N TRP A 316 -8.59 8.44 12.58
CA TRP A 316 -9.68 8.39 13.55
C TRP A 316 -9.86 6.98 14.12
N GLN A 317 -9.79 5.94 13.29
CA GLN A 317 -9.86 4.55 13.73
C GLN A 317 -8.74 4.21 14.72
N HIS A 318 -7.49 4.56 14.43
CA HIS A 318 -6.39 4.32 15.36
C HIS A 318 -6.65 4.96 16.73
N TYR A 319 -7.12 6.21 16.74
CA TYR A 319 -7.51 6.87 17.99
C TYR A 319 -8.66 6.14 18.70
N THR A 320 -9.76 5.84 18.01
CA THR A 320 -10.94 5.22 18.66
C THR A 320 -10.64 3.84 19.26
N PHE A 321 -9.68 3.09 18.72
CA PHE A 321 -9.25 1.82 19.30
C PHE A 321 -8.22 1.96 20.43
N THR A 322 -7.31 2.92 20.34
CA THR A 322 -6.21 3.08 21.31
C THR A 322 -6.53 4.04 22.46
N GLN A 323 -7.46 4.99 22.23
CA GLN A 323 -7.77 6.13 23.09
C GLN A 323 -6.54 6.99 23.42
N ASP A 324 -5.52 7.01 22.54
CA ASP A 324 -4.32 7.83 22.72
C ASP A 324 -4.60 9.31 22.37
N GLU A 325 -4.87 10.12 23.40
CA GLU A 325 -5.10 11.56 23.25
C GLU A 325 -3.89 12.34 22.72
N LEU A 326 -2.66 11.86 22.95
CA LEU A 326 -1.45 12.50 22.42
C LEU A 326 -1.35 12.26 20.91
N PHE A 327 -1.65 11.05 20.46
CA PHE A 327 -1.78 10.75 19.04
C PHE A 327 -2.91 11.56 18.40
N LEU A 328 -4.08 11.65 19.05
CA LEU A 328 -5.20 12.45 18.54
C LEU A 328 -4.79 13.91 18.35
N ARG A 329 -4.19 14.52 19.39
CA ARG A 329 -3.80 15.93 19.41
C ARG A 329 -2.66 16.26 18.45
N ASN A 330 -1.62 15.44 18.41
CA ASN A 330 -0.39 15.79 17.71
C ASN A 330 -0.31 15.25 16.29
N THR A 331 -1.15 14.26 15.94
CA THR A 331 -1.08 13.58 14.64
C THR A 331 -2.43 13.55 13.95
N ALA A 332 -3.44 12.89 14.54
CA ALA A 332 -4.70 12.64 13.83
C ALA A 332 -5.46 13.94 13.52
N LEU A 333 -5.73 14.78 14.52
CA LEU A 333 -6.50 16.01 14.33
C LEU A 333 -5.82 16.99 13.36
N PRO A 334 -4.51 17.30 13.47
CA PRO A 334 -3.84 18.17 12.50
C PRO A 334 -3.94 17.68 11.04
N LEU A 335 -3.78 16.37 10.82
CA LEU A 335 -3.87 15.78 9.48
C LEU A 335 -5.32 15.81 8.95
N MET A 336 -6.31 15.45 9.78
CA MET A 336 -7.73 15.52 9.43
C MET A 336 -8.15 16.96 9.09
N THR A 337 -7.77 17.93 9.92
CA THR A 337 -8.04 19.36 9.69
C THR A 337 -7.39 19.85 8.40
N GLY A 338 -6.19 19.39 8.08
CA GLY A 338 -5.52 19.70 6.81
C GLY A 338 -6.28 19.17 5.58
N ALA A 339 -6.82 17.95 5.65
CA ALA A 339 -7.61 17.38 4.56
C ALA A 339 -8.98 18.10 4.43
N ALA A 340 -9.60 18.42 5.56
CA ALA A 340 -10.84 19.20 5.61
C ALA A 340 -10.66 20.61 5.04
N GLN A 341 -9.51 21.26 5.27
CA GLN A 341 -9.25 22.58 4.70
C GLN A 341 -9.17 22.52 3.16
N PHE A 342 -8.58 21.48 2.57
CA PHE A 342 -8.62 21.31 1.11
C PHE A 342 -10.07 21.18 0.63
N LEU A 343 -10.87 20.36 1.30
CA LEU A 343 -12.26 20.12 0.94
C LEU A 343 -13.12 21.39 1.02
N LEU A 344 -12.94 22.20 2.07
CA LEU A 344 -13.64 23.47 2.22
C LEU A 344 -13.33 24.47 1.08
N ASP A 345 -12.09 24.45 0.56
CA ASP A 345 -11.70 25.28 -0.58
C ASP A 345 -12.13 24.67 -1.92
N TYR A 346 -12.26 23.34 -1.98
CA TYR A 346 -12.65 22.60 -3.17
C TYR A 346 -14.15 22.64 -3.45
N MET A 347 -14.96 22.63 -2.41
CA MET A 347 -16.42 22.56 -2.54
C MET A 347 -17.02 23.86 -3.09
N VAL A 348 -18.07 23.70 -3.89
CA VAL A 348 -18.82 24.82 -4.49
C VAL A 348 -20.29 24.74 -4.09
N GLU A 349 -20.92 25.89 -3.92
CA GLU A 349 -22.36 25.98 -3.64
C GLU A 349 -23.15 25.94 -4.97
N ASP A 350 -24.19 25.10 -5.05
CA ASP A 350 -25.11 25.05 -6.19
C ASP A 350 -26.23 26.10 -6.09
N ALA A 351 -27.17 26.07 -7.05
CA ALA A 351 -28.28 27.03 -7.09
C ALA A 351 -29.30 26.81 -5.96
N GLU A 352 -29.36 25.60 -5.42
CA GLU A 352 -30.23 25.16 -4.34
C GLU A 352 -29.61 25.41 -2.95
N GLY A 353 -28.32 25.81 -2.91
CA GLY A 353 -27.58 26.12 -1.70
C GLY A 353 -26.84 24.93 -1.09
N TYR A 354 -26.73 23.81 -1.81
CA TYR A 354 -25.94 22.66 -1.38
C TYR A 354 -24.46 22.83 -1.71
N MET A 355 -23.60 22.30 -0.85
CA MET A 355 -22.15 22.25 -1.05
C MET A 355 -21.76 20.94 -1.75
N LEU A 356 -21.19 21.05 -2.95
CA LEU A 356 -20.87 19.94 -3.85
C LEU A 356 -19.36 19.79 -4.06
N THR A 357 -18.90 18.58 -4.40
CA THR A 357 -17.50 18.28 -4.76
C THR A 357 -17.28 18.32 -6.28
N CYS A 358 -17.62 19.43 -6.93
CA CYS A 358 -17.57 19.50 -8.40
C CYS A 358 -16.19 19.93 -8.93
N PRO A 359 -15.54 19.16 -9.82
CA PRO A 359 -15.99 17.90 -10.42
C PRO A 359 -15.76 16.66 -9.53
N SER A 360 -16.72 15.74 -9.49
CA SER A 360 -16.66 14.51 -8.69
C SER A 360 -16.65 13.27 -9.56
N THR A 361 -16.10 12.17 -9.05
CA THR A 361 -16.10 10.85 -9.70
C THR A 361 -16.44 9.78 -8.67
N SER A 362 -16.95 8.63 -9.13
CA SER A 362 -17.17 7.45 -8.27
C SER A 362 -16.25 6.33 -8.77
N PRO A 363 -15.09 6.12 -8.13
CA PRO A 363 -14.09 5.17 -8.61
C PRO A 363 -14.63 3.73 -8.72
N GLU A 364 -14.48 3.02 -9.84
CA GLU A 364 -14.06 3.46 -11.19
C GLU A 364 -15.22 3.34 -12.19
N ASN A 365 -16.43 3.71 -11.74
CA ASN A 365 -17.67 3.52 -12.48
C ASN A 365 -17.92 4.63 -13.52
N ASN A 366 -18.85 4.36 -14.42
CA ASN A 366 -19.34 5.31 -15.41
C ASN A 366 -20.86 5.19 -15.51
N TYR A 367 -21.53 6.31 -15.83
CA TYR A 367 -22.96 6.35 -16.12
C TYR A 367 -23.26 6.55 -17.58
N PHE A 368 -24.39 6.06 -18.04
CA PHE A 368 -24.91 6.41 -19.37
C PHE A 368 -25.51 7.81 -19.35
N ILE A 369 -25.08 8.66 -20.29
CA ILE A 369 -25.63 10.01 -20.41
C ILE A 369 -27.07 9.91 -20.94
N PRO A 370 -28.08 10.42 -20.21
CA PRO A 370 -29.46 10.38 -20.68
C PRO A 370 -29.66 11.25 -21.93
N GLY A 371 -30.47 10.76 -22.88
CA GLY A 371 -31.01 11.60 -23.96
C GLY A 371 -30.06 11.99 -25.10
N ILE A 372 -28.88 11.36 -25.21
CA ILE A 372 -27.98 11.61 -26.36
C ILE A 372 -28.61 11.14 -27.67
N ASN A 373 -28.71 12.06 -28.63
CA ASN A 373 -29.19 11.78 -29.97
C ASN A 373 -28.05 11.39 -30.94
N SER A 374 -28.39 11.02 -32.18
CA SER A 374 -27.42 10.62 -33.20
C SER A 374 -26.42 11.72 -33.60
N ASP A 375 -26.82 12.98 -33.46
CA ASP A 375 -26.05 14.14 -33.90
C ASP A 375 -25.02 14.52 -32.83
N ASP A 376 -25.38 14.45 -31.55
CA ASP A 376 -24.47 14.57 -30.41
C ASP A 376 -23.40 13.46 -30.45
N ALA A 377 -23.80 12.23 -30.79
CA ALA A 377 -22.86 11.13 -30.96
C ALA A 377 -21.91 11.33 -32.15
N GLN A 378 -22.37 11.96 -33.25
CA GLN A 378 -21.50 12.34 -34.38
C GLN A 378 -20.57 13.50 -34.03
N MET A 379 -21.03 14.49 -33.27
CA MET A 379 -20.18 15.58 -32.79
C MET A 379 -19.08 15.05 -31.85
N LEU A 380 -19.43 14.19 -30.90
CA LEU A 380 -18.45 13.60 -29.98
C LEU A 380 -17.40 12.74 -30.72
N LYS A 381 -17.82 12.05 -31.79
CA LYS A 381 -16.92 11.35 -32.72
C LYS A 381 -15.96 12.29 -33.45
N SER A 382 -16.42 13.46 -33.87
CA SER A 382 -15.61 14.39 -34.66
C SER A 382 -14.56 15.13 -33.81
N ILE A 383 -14.87 15.42 -32.55
CA ILE A 383 -13.94 16.08 -31.62
C ILE A 383 -12.95 15.12 -30.98
N SER A 384 -13.29 13.83 -30.85
CA SER A 384 -12.42 12.81 -30.28
C SER A 384 -12.44 11.50 -31.09
N PRO A 385 -11.85 11.50 -32.31
CA PRO A 385 -11.88 10.35 -33.21
C PRO A 385 -11.11 9.12 -32.69
N ARG A 386 -10.29 9.29 -31.63
CA ARG A 386 -9.60 8.19 -30.92
C ARG A 386 -10.34 7.73 -29.67
N ASN A 387 -11.50 8.30 -29.36
CA ASN A 387 -12.28 7.88 -28.20
C ASN A 387 -12.83 6.47 -28.46
N ARG A 388 -12.37 5.47 -27.69
CA ARG A 388 -12.86 4.09 -27.80
C ARG A 388 -14.36 3.95 -27.47
N MET A 389 -14.99 5.01 -26.97
CA MET A 389 -16.42 5.08 -26.69
C MET A 389 -17.27 5.45 -27.91
N ALA A 390 -16.66 6.00 -28.97
CA ALA A 390 -17.34 6.39 -30.20
C ALA A 390 -18.06 5.21 -30.90
N GLU A 391 -17.56 3.98 -30.77
CA GLU A 391 -18.17 2.82 -31.43
C GLU A 391 -19.37 2.24 -30.68
N ARG A 392 -19.66 2.72 -29.46
CA ARG A 392 -20.77 2.22 -28.64
C ARG A 392 -22.05 3.00 -28.90
N LYS A 393 -23.19 2.30 -28.97
CA LYS A 393 -24.53 2.91 -29.06
C LYS A 393 -24.87 3.78 -27.83
N ASN A 394 -24.15 3.61 -26.73
CA ASN A 394 -24.35 4.33 -25.48
C ASN A 394 -23.06 5.10 -25.13
N ILE A 395 -23.18 6.41 -24.93
CA ILE A 395 -22.10 7.28 -24.49
C ILE A 395 -22.14 7.37 -22.96
N THR A 396 -20.98 7.32 -22.33
CA THR A 396 -20.88 7.35 -20.87
C THR A 396 -20.14 8.57 -20.38
N CYS A 397 -20.40 8.95 -19.13
CA CYS A 397 -19.65 9.96 -18.39
C CYS A 397 -19.11 9.35 -17.09
N ALA A 398 -18.03 9.92 -16.59
CA ALA A 398 -17.41 9.53 -15.33
C ALA A 398 -17.37 10.66 -14.30
N ILE A 399 -17.66 11.89 -14.75
CA ILE A 399 -17.58 13.10 -13.95
C ILE A 399 -19.00 13.59 -13.70
N ASP A 400 -19.31 13.89 -12.45
CA ASP A 400 -20.58 14.45 -12.02
C ASP A 400 -20.39 15.66 -11.08
N ALA A 401 -21.48 16.30 -10.68
CA ALA A 401 -21.46 17.42 -9.75
C ALA A 401 -21.04 17.01 -8.33
N PHE A 402 -21.49 15.84 -7.88
CA PHE A 402 -21.05 15.17 -6.65
C PHE A 402 -21.35 13.68 -6.75
N THR A 403 -20.66 12.86 -5.97
CA THR A 403 -20.98 11.44 -5.79
C THR A 403 -21.31 11.14 -4.34
N THR A 404 -22.08 10.07 -4.12
CA THR A 404 -22.41 9.62 -2.76
C THR A 404 -21.16 9.28 -1.96
N MET A 405 -20.11 8.77 -2.62
CA MET A 405 -18.82 8.52 -1.98
C MET A 405 -18.23 9.81 -1.39
N ASP A 406 -18.13 10.88 -2.18
CA ASP A 406 -17.56 12.15 -1.72
C ASP A 406 -18.39 12.75 -0.58
N ILE A 407 -19.72 12.75 -0.69
CA ILE A 407 -20.60 13.31 0.34
C ILE A 407 -20.53 12.52 1.66
N THR A 408 -20.44 11.19 1.59
CA THR A 408 -20.32 10.34 2.78
C THR A 408 -18.97 10.53 3.46
N MET A 409 -17.86 10.48 2.71
CA MET A 409 -16.53 10.72 3.27
C MET A 409 -16.40 12.13 3.86
N THR A 410 -16.96 13.14 3.20
CA THR A 410 -16.99 14.52 3.72
C THR A 410 -17.68 14.57 5.07
N ARG A 411 -18.88 13.98 5.16
CA ARG A 411 -19.69 13.96 6.37
C ARG A 411 -18.95 13.26 7.51
N GLU A 412 -18.31 12.14 7.25
CA GLU A 412 -17.56 11.40 8.26
C GLU A 412 -16.34 12.19 8.75
N LEU A 413 -15.47 12.67 7.84
CA LEU A 413 -14.28 13.44 8.21
C LEU A 413 -14.62 14.65 9.07
N PHE A 414 -15.65 15.41 8.68
CA PHE A 414 -16.11 16.58 9.41
C PHE A 414 -16.62 16.24 10.80
N ASN A 415 -17.42 15.17 10.94
CA ASN A 415 -17.87 14.74 12.26
C ASN A 415 -16.72 14.24 13.14
N HIS A 416 -15.73 13.53 12.58
CA HIS A 416 -14.56 13.10 13.33
C HIS A 416 -13.72 14.26 13.84
N ILE A 417 -13.58 15.34 13.06
CA ILE A 417 -12.91 16.58 13.52
C ILE A 417 -13.69 17.21 14.67
N LEU A 418 -15.00 17.41 14.52
CA LEU A 418 -15.84 18.00 15.58
C LEU A 418 -15.80 17.17 16.87
N GLU A 419 -15.78 15.84 16.74
CA GLU A 419 -15.67 14.94 17.89
C GLU A 419 -14.28 14.99 18.53
N ALA A 420 -13.21 15.01 17.72
CA ALA A 420 -11.85 15.17 18.19
C ALA A 420 -11.64 16.49 18.95
N ASP A 421 -12.14 17.61 18.42
CA ASP A 421 -12.05 18.92 19.06
C ASP A 421 -12.79 18.95 20.39
N LYS A 422 -13.99 18.38 20.45
CA LYS A 422 -14.75 18.23 21.69
C LYS A 422 -14.01 17.38 22.73
N ILE A 423 -13.38 16.28 22.31
CA ILE A 423 -12.59 15.42 23.20
C ILE A 423 -11.38 16.18 23.77
N LEU A 424 -10.69 16.94 22.92
CA LEU A 424 -9.47 17.65 23.30
C LEU A 424 -9.71 19.01 23.96
N GLY A 425 -10.96 19.50 23.95
CA GLY A 425 -11.35 20.84 24.41
C GLY A 425 -10.73 21.95 23.54
N THR A 426 -10.66 21.74 22.23
CA THR A 426 -10.00 22.62 21.26
C THR A 426 -10.95 23.24 20.24
N GLU A 427 -12.25 23.28 20.53
CA GLU A 427 -13.27 23.80 19.62
C GLU A 427 -12.92 25.22 19.11
N SER A 428 -13.10 25.43 17.80
CA SER A 428 -12.57 26.60 17.11
C SER A 428 -13.54 27.22 16.08
N ASP A 429 -13.15 28.34 15.48
CA ASP A 429 -13.87 28.92 14.35
C ASP A 429 -13.91 27.97 13.12
N PHE A 430 -12.98 27.01 13.05
CA PHE A 430 -12.97 26.00 11.98
C PHE A 430 -14.19 25.09 12.08
N ASP A 431 -14.58 24.70 13.29
CA ASP A 431 -15.76 23.90 13.62
C ASP A 431 -17.04 24.57 13.12
N THR A 432 -17.11 25.91 13.19
CA THR A 432 -18.24 26.68 12.69
C THR A 432 -18.36 26.56 11.17
N LYS A 433 -17.23 26.60 10.44
CA LYS A 433 -17.22 26.39 8.98
C LYS A 433 -17.62 24.97 8.63
N ILE A 434 -17.10 23.98 9.36
CA ILE A 434 -17.48 22.57 9.19
C ILE A 434 -18.99 22.39 9.38
N ASN A 435 -19.56 22.90 10.47
CA ASN A 435 -20.99 22.79 10.75
C ASN A 435 -21.85 23.47 9.67
N ALA A 436 -21.41 24.62 9.15
CA ALA A 436 -22.09 25.31 8.06
C ALA A 436 -22.16 24.43 6.80
N VAL A 437 -21.04 23.79 6.41
CA VAL A 437 -21.03 22.89 5.25
C VAL A 437 -21.81 21.60 5.51
N LEU A 438 -21.69 20.97 6.70
CA LEU A 438 -22.47 19.77 7.07
C LEU A 438 -23.98 19.98 6.90
N SER A 439 -24.48 21.18 7.25
CA SER A 439 -25.90 21.54 7.09
C SER A 439 -26.35 21.73 5.64
N LYS A 440 -25.39 21.89 4.72
CA LYS A 440 -25.58 22.10 3.29
C LYS A 440 -25.11 20.93 2.42
N LEU A 441 -24.73 19.79 3.01
CA LEU A 441 -24.41 18.61 2.19
C LEU A 441 -25.68 18.04 1.55
N PRO A 442 -25.64 17.63 0.26
CA PRO A 442 -26.74 16.93 -0.38
C PRO A 442 -27.24 15.74 0.44
N PRO A 443 -28.57 15.50 0.50
CA PRO A 443 -29.11 14.30 1.13
C PRO A 443 -28.79 13.07 0.30
N LEU A 444 -28.64 11.93 0.97
CA LEU A 444 -28.62 10.63 0.29
C LEU A 444 -30.00 10.34 -0.32
N LYS A 445 -30.02 9.86 -1.57
CA LYS A 445 -31.24 9.64 -2.35
C LYS A 445 -31.46 8.14 -2.62
N ILE A 446 -32.73 7.73 -2.67
CA ILE A 446 -33.14 6.40 -3.10
C ILE A 446 -33.48 6.47 -4.61
N GLY A 447 -32.88 5.62 -5.42
CA GLY A 447 -33.11 5.53 -6.85
C GLY A 447 -34.31 4.65 -7.23
N LYS A 448 -34.59 4.59 -8.54
CA LYS A 448 -35.74 3.89 -9.15
C LYS A 448 -35.76 2.37 -8.93
N TYR A 449 -34.62 1.76 -8.58
CA TYR A 449 -34.50 0.35 -8.23
C TYR A 449 -34.52 0.11 -6.71
N ASN A 450 -34.91 1.12 -5.91
CA ASN A 450 -34.86 1.10 -4.44
C ASN A 450 -33.43 0.93 -3.89
N GLN A 451 -32.44 1.38 -4.66
CA GLN A 451 -31.02 1.39 -4.33
C GLN A 451 -30.58 2.77 -3.79
N LEU A 452 -29.49 2.83 -3.04
CA LEU A 452 -28.83 4.10 -2.74
C LEU A 452 -28.21 4.64 -4.04
N GLN A 453 -28.51 5.89 -4.42
CA GLN A 453 -27.92 6.47 -5.64
C GLN A 453 -26.41 6.65 -5.49
N GLU A 454 -25.63 6.29 -6.51
CA GLU A 454 -24.18 6.50 -6.55
C GLU A 454 -23.81 7.95 -6.92
N TRP A 455 -24.64 8.57 -7.76
CA TRP A 455 -24.40 9.89 -8.38
C TRP A 455 -25.44 10.93 -7.94
N SER A 456 -25.27 12.17 -8.40
CA SER A 456 -26.15 13.29 -8.06
C SER A 456 -27.59 13.12 -8.56
N GLU A 457 -27.74 12.38 -9.66
CA GLU A 457 -28.98 11.99 -10.30
C GLU A 457 -29.07 10.46 -10.45
N ASP A 458 -30.28 9.95 -10.67
CA ASP A 458 -30.57 8.51 -10.83
C ASP A 458 -30.21 8.00 -12.24
N PHE A 459 -28.94 8.16 -12.63
CA PHE A 459 -28.45 7.70 -13.92
C PHE A 459 -28.43 6.17 -14.01
N GLU A 460 -28.40 5.66 -15.25
CA GLU A 460 -28.19 4.23 -15.49
C GLU A 460 -26.70 3.91 -15.43
N GLU A 461 -26.33 2.92 -14.61
CA GLU A 461 -24.94 2.53 -14.36
C GLU A 461 -24.38 1.57 -15.42
N CYS A 462 -23.10 1.74 -15.79
CA CYS A 462 -22.42 0.78 -16.67
C CYS A 462 -22.11 -0.54 -15.97
N THR A 463 -21.82 -0.46 -14.67
CA THR A 463 -21.60 -1.61 -13.80
C THR A 463 -22.53 -1.44 -12.60
N PRO A 464 -23.76 -1.97 -12.65
CA PRO A 464 -24.67 -1.89 -11.52
C PRO A 464 -24.01 -2.53 -10.31
N ALA A 465 -24.11 -1.91 -9.13
CA ALA A 465 -23.74 -2.58 -7.89
C ALA A 465 -24.43 -3.97 -7.83
N MET A 466 -23.63 -5.04 -7.79
CA MET A 466 -24.12 -6.43 -7.76
C MET A 466 -24.78 -6.78 -6.43
#